data_AF-A0A820LBS7-F1
#
_entry.id   AF-A0A820LBS7-F1
#
_cell.length_a   1.000
_cell.length_b   1.000
_cell.length_c   1.000
_cell.angle_alpha   90.00
_cell.angle_beta   90.00
_cell.angle_gamma   90.00
#
_symmetry.space_group_name_H-M   'P 1'
#
loop_
_entity.id
_entity.type
_entity.pdbx_description
1 polymer ?
#
loop_
_entity_poly.entity_id
_entity_poly.type
_entity_poly.pdbx_seq_one_letter_code
_entity_poly.pdbx_strand_id
1 'polypeptide(L)'
;MYFLWIEIRLLLKLKLKYFYGFWSYIDIGIIACSWTGIGIYIWRYNESKRIGKLFNETNGYVYINLQLATYVNDILMYLYGFCSFFGTIKLVKLCRFNRRLCLFIETLKYCGRALLGFLMIFLIIFFSFV
;
A
#
# COMPACT_ATOMS: atom_id res chain seq x y z
N MET A 1 0.25 -15.39 8.27
CA MET A 1 1.38 -15.19 9.20
C MET A 1 2.68 -15.86 8.72
N TYR A 2 2.66 -17.09 8.18
CA TYR A 2 3.85 -17.75 7.61
C TYR A 2 4.57 -16.95 6.50
N PHE A 3 3.81 -16.37 5.57
CA PHE A 3 4.37 -15.58 4.45
C PHE A 3 5.06 -14.28 4.93
N LEU A 4 4.42 -13.60 5.88
CA LEU A 4 4.92 -12.40 6.57
C LEU A 4 6.28 -12.64 7.24
N TRP A 5 6.40 -13.78 7.92
CA TRP A 5 7.61 -14.15 8.64
C TRP A 5 8.79 -14.43 7.69
N ILE A 6 8.52 -15.06 6.56
CA ILE A 6 9.49 -15.31 5.49
C ILE A 6 9.93 -14.00 4.82
N GLU A 7 9.00 -13.10 4.50
CA GLU A 7 9.33 -11.80 3.91
C GLU A 7 10.20 -10.96 4.84
N ILE A 8 9.84 -10.87 6.13
CA ILE A 8 10.61 -10.14 7.15
C ILE A 8 12.03 -10.71 7.29
N ARG A 9 12.19 -12.05 7.26
CA ARG A 9 13.50 -12.72 7.32
C ARG A 9 14.35 -12.43 6.08
N LEU A 10 13.74 -12.39 4.90
CA LEU A 10 14.40 -12.05 3.63
C LEU A 10 14.87 -10.58 3.63
N LEU A 11 14.03 -9.67 4.11
CA LEU A 11 14.33 -8.25 4.27
C LEU A 11 15.49 -7.99 5.24
N LEU A 12 15.49 -8.67 6.39
CA LEU A 12 16.57 -8.61 7.37
C LEU A 12 17.90 -9.17 6.85
N LYS A 13 17.87 -10.08 5.86
CA LYS A 13 19.07 -10.64 5.21
C LYS A 13 19.68 -9.68 4.18
N LEU A 14 18.88 -8.79 3.58
CA LEU A 14 19.28 -7.86 2.51
C LEU A 14 19.73 -6.46 3.00
N LYS A 15 19.52 -6.16 4.30
CA LYS A 15 19.91 -4.98 5.11
C LYS A 15 20.64 -3.80 4.42
N LEU A 16 21.87 -3.97 3.92
CA LEU A 16 22.73 -2.84 3.50
C LEU A 16 22.74 -2.56 1.98
N LYS A 17 22.38 -3.54 1.14
CA LYS A 17 22.31 -3.35 -0.33
C LYS A 17 20.96 -2.75 -0.77
N TYR A 18 20.07 -2.52 0.20
CA TYR A 18 18.68 -2.11 0.00
C TYR A 18 18.53 -0.60 -0.26
N PHE A 19 19.38 0.25 0.31
CA PHE A 19 19.17 1.71 0.25
C PHE A 19 19.38 2.34 -1.14
N TYR A 20 19.89 1.60 -2.12
CA TYR A 20 20.25 2.17 -3.44
C TYR A 20 19.35 1.72 -4.61
N GLY A 21 18.38 0.84 -4.39
CA GLY A 21 17.55 0.26 -5.46
C GLY A 21 16.08 0.67 -5.40
N PHE A 22 15.51 1.12 -6.52
CA PHE A 22 14.05 1.40 -6.68
C PHE A 22 13.16 0.28 -6.12
N TRP A 23 13.58 -0.98 -6.28
CA TRP A 23 12.86 -2.16 -5.82
C TRP A 23 12.78 -2.33 -4.29
N SER A 24 13.66 -1.68 -3.54
CA SER A 24 13.68 -1.75 -2.08
C SER A 24 12.59 -0.90 -1.44
N TYR A 25 12.31 0.29 -2.01
CA TYR A 25 11.21 1.15 -1.57
C TYR A 25 9.85 0.43 -1.64
N ILE A 26 9.63 -0.35 -2.71
CA ILE A 26 8.40 -1.15 -2.89
C ILE A 26 8.26 -2.19 -1.79
N ASP A 27 9.34 -2.90 -1.47
CA ASP A 27 9.31 -3.94 -0.45
C ASP A 27 9.11 -3.33 0.97
N ILE A 28 9.67 -2.15 1.26
CA ILE A 28 9.39 -1.40 2.51
C ILE A 28 7.90 -1.01 2.59
N GLY A 29 7.33 -0.55 1.47
CA GLY A 29 5.90 -0.22 1.38
C GLY A 29 4.99 -1.39 1.74
N ILE A 30 5.35 -2.61 1.31
CA ILE A 30 4.59 -3.83 1.62
C ILE A 30 4.65 -4.16 3.12
N ILE A 31 5.81 -4.02 3.75
CA ILE A 31 5.95 -4.25 5.21
C ILE A 31 5.09 -3.26 5.98
N ALA A 32 5.22 -1.96 5.64
CA ALA A 32 4.46 -0.91 6.28
C ALA A 32 2.95 -1.18 6.15
N CYS A 33 2.49 -1.51 4.94
CA CYS A 33 1.08 -1.79 4.67
C CYS A 33 0.57 -3.04 5.41
N SER A 34 1.43 -4.04 5.62
CA SER A 34 1.07 -5.23 6.40
C SER A 34 0.94 -4.93 7.89
N TRP A 35 1.85 -4.13 8.44
CA TRP A 35 1.82 -3.72 9.85
C TRP A 35 0.61 -2.81 10.14
N THR A 36 0.33 -1.86 9.24
CA THR A 36 -0.87 -1.01 9.34
C THR A 36 -2.14 -1.83 9.19
N GLY A 37 -2.17 -2.84 8.31
CA GLY A 37 -3.31 -3.74 8.16
C GLY A 37 -3.67 -4.47 9.45
N ILE A 38 -2.68 -4.94 10.20
CA ILE A 38 -2.89 -5.59 11.51
C ILE A 38 -3.43 -4.59 12.54
N GLY A 39 -2.85 -3.38 12.60
CA GLY A 39 -3.29 -2.33 13.53
C GLY A 39 -4.75 -1.93 13.33
N ILE A 40 -5.18 -1.75 12.08
CA ILE A 40 -6.56 -1.32 11.80
C ILE A 40 -7.54 -2.49 11.95
N TYR A 41 -7.12 -3.74 11.72
CA TYR A 41 -7.94 -4.91 12.02
C TYR A 41 -8.29 -4.99 13.52
N ILE A 42 -7.32 -4.72 14.40
CA ILE A 42 -7.54 -4.66 15.85
C ILE A 42 -8.49 -3.52 16.20
N TRP A 43 -8.32 -2.35 15.58
CA TRP A 43 -9.21 -1.20 15.80
C TRP A 43 -10.66 -1.52 15.38
N ARG A 44 -10.86 -2.09 14.19
CA ARG A 44 -12.18 -2.54 13.72
C ARG A 44 -12.80 -3.58 14.64
N TYR A 45 -12.01 -4.53 15.14
CA TYR A 45 -12.50 -5.53 16.09
C TYR A 45 -12.99 -4.88 17.40
N ASN A 46 -12.27 -3.89 17.91
CA ASN A 46 -12.66 -3.19 19.14
C ASN A 46 -13.91 -2.33 18.94
N GLU A 47 -14.02 -1.61 17.81
CA GLU A 47 -15.22 -0.83 17.47
C GLU A 47 -16.45 -1.73 17.29
N SER A 48 -16.32 -2.85 16.57
CA SER A 48 -17.41 -3.83 16.41
C SER A 48 -17.88 -4.39 17.76
N LYS A 49 -16.97 -4.66 18.69
CA LYS A 49 -17.30 -5.15 20.03
C LYS A 49 -17.99 -4.08 20.89
N ARG A 50 -17.60 -2.80 20.73
CA ARG A 50 -18.23 -1.66 21.40
C ARG A 50 -19.66 -1.45 20.90
N ILE A 51 -19.87 -1.51 19.59
CA ILE A 51 -21.19 -1.40 18.97
C ILE A 51 -22.09 -2.57 19.39
N GLY A 52 -21.56 -3.80 19.40
CA GLY A 52 -22.31 -4.98 19.83
C GLY A 52 -22.76 -4.93 21.30
N LYS A 53 -21.92 -4.39 22.20
CA LYS A 53 -22.29 -4.18 23.60
C LYS A 53 -23.36 -3.10 23.77
N LEU A 54 -23.21 -1.96 23.09
CA LEU A 54 -24.18 -0.85 23.13
C LEU A 54 -25.56 -1.29 22.59
N PHE A 55 -25.59 -2.12 21.55
CA PHE A 55 -26.82 -2.68 21.00
C PHE A 55 -27.52 -3.64 21.99
N ASN A 56 -26.73 -4.46 22.69
CA ASN A 56 -27.23 -5.44 23.66
C ASN A 56 -27.71 -4.79 24.96
N GLU A 57 -27.04 -3.72 25.43
CA GLU A 57 -27.44 -2.99 26.64
C GLU A 57 -28.68 -2.13 26.44
N THR A 58 -28.97 -1.71 25.20
CA THR A 58 -30.06 -0.74 24.94
C THR A 58 -31.28 -1.30 24.21
N ASN A 59 -31.38 -2.63 24.00
CA ASN A 59 -32.52 -3.28 23.33
C ASN A 59 -32.99 -2.55 22.05
N GLY A 60 -32.05 -2.01 21.26
CA GLY A 60 -32.33 -1.38 19.97
C GLY A 60 -32.79 0.08 19.96
N TYR A 61 -32.83 0.80 21.10
CA TYR A 61 -33.33 2.19 21.15
C TYR A 61 -32.26 3.30 21.07
N VAL A 62 -30.96 2.96 21.11
CA VAL A 62 -29.87 3.95 21.02
C VAL A 62 -29.43 4.15 19.58
N TYR A 63 -29.30 5.42 19.19
CA TYR A 63 -28.73 5.84 17.92
C TYR A 63 -27.25 5.44 17.87
N ILE A 64 -26.97 4.32 17.22
CA ILE A 64 -25.60 3.86 16.97
C ILE A 64 -25.02 4.75 15.88
N ASN A 65 -23.92 5.44 16.17
CA ASN A 65 -23.18 6.23 15.17
C ASN A 65 -22.46 5.32 14.18
N LEU A 66 -23.23 4.70 13.28
CA LEU A 66 -22.77 3.87 12.17
C LEU A 66 -21.85 4.66 11.22
N GLN A 67 -21.98 5.99 11.20
CA GLN A 67 -21.15 6.87 10.39
C GLN A 67 -19.66 6.76 10.74
N LEU A 68 -19.32 6.59 12.02
CA LEU A 68 -17.93 6.39 12.45
C LEU A 68 -17.43 4.99 12.05
N ALA A 69 -18.30 3.98 12.12
CA ALA A 69 -17.98 2.64 11.65
C ALA A 69 -17.76 2.59 10.13
N THR A 70 -18.56 3.33 9.34
CA THR A 70 -18.36 3.49 7.89
C THR A 70 -17.04 4.16 7.60
N TYR A 71 -16.70 5.25 8.29
CA TYR A 71 -15.43 5.95 8.10
C TYR A 71 -14.20 5.07 8.37
N VAL A 72 -14.24 4.27 9.45
CA VAL A 72 -13.17 3.28 9.74
C VAL A 72 -13.09 2.20 8.66
N ASN A 73 -14.22 1.78 8.10
CA ASN A 73 -14.24 0.83 6.98
C ASN A 73 -13.70 1.44 5.68
N ASP A 74 -13.99 2.71 5.39
CA ASP A 74 -13.46 3.41 4.23
C ASP A 74 -11.94 3.53 4.30
N ILE A 75 -11.39 3.92 5.46
CA ILE A 75 -9.94 3.96 5.69
C ILE A 75 -9.30 2.57 5.48
N LEU A 76 -9.95 1.51 5.96
CA LEU A 76 -9.52 0.14 5.72
C LEU A 76 -9.51 -0.20 4.23
N MET A 77 -10.56 0.15 3.50
CA MET A 77 -10.67 -0.11 2.07
C MET A 77 -9.57 0.60 1.28
N TYR A 78 -9.27 1.86 1.61
CA TYR A 78 -8.14 2.58 1.03
C TYR A 78 -6.81 1.88 1.33
N LEU A 79 -6.61 1.43 2.57
CA LEU A 79 -5.39 0.72 2.95
C LEU A 79 -5.22 -0.62 2.20
N TYR A 80 -6.31 -1.37 2.01
CA TYR A 80 -6.30 -2.58 1.18
C TYR A 80 -5.99 -2.26 -0.28
N GLY A 81 -6.50 -1.15 -0.81
CA GLY A 81 -6.17 -0.65 -2.15
C GLY A 81 -4.67 -0.37 -2.30
N PHE A 82 -4.08 0.34 -1.34
CA PHE A 82 -2.63 0.56 -1.30
C PHE A 82 -1.85 -0.76 -1.22
N CYS A 83 -2.28 -1.70 -0.37
CA CYS A 83 -1.64 -3.00 -0.26
C CYS A 83 -1.67 -3.77 -1.59
N SER A 84 -2.83 -3.77 -2.26
CA SER A 84 -3.01 -4.41 -3.57
C SER A 84 -2.13 -3.77 -4.63
N PHE A 85 -2.03 -2.43 -4.64
CA PHE A 85 -1.17 -1.68 -5.54
C PHE A 85 0.31 -2.08 -5.40
N PHE A 86 0.84 -2.10 -4.18
CA PHE A 86 2.22 -2.57 -3.93
C PHE A 86 2.40 -4.05 -4.31
N GLY A 87 1.38 -4.89 -4.07
CA GLY A 87 1.36 -6.28 -4.52
C GLY A 87 1.47 -6.41 -6.05
N THR A 88 0.72 -5.61 -6.80
CA THR A 88 0.79 -5.58 -8.27
C THR A 88 2.16 -5.16 -8.76
N ILE A 89 2.80 -4.15 -8.14
CA ILE A 89 4.17 -3.77 -8.50
C ILE A 89 5.16 -4.92 -8.23
N LYS A 90 4.98 -5.67 -7.14
CA LYS A 90 5.80 -6.86 -6.85
C LYS A 90 5.58 -7.98 -7.87
N LEU A 91 4.37 -8.15 -8.41
CA LEU A 91 4.11 -9.06 -9.52
C LEU A 91 4.88 -8.65 -10.78
N VAL A 92 4.95 -7.35 -11.11
CA VAL A 92 5.75 -6.85 -12.23
C VAL A 92 7.24 -7.20 -12.05
N LYS A 93 7.77 -7.12 -10.81
CA LYS A 93 9.14 -7.57 -10.48
C LYS A 93 9.35 -9.05 -10.81
N LEU A 94 8.37 -9.90 -10.47
CA LEU A 94 8.41 -11.34 -10.71
C LEU A 94 8.30 -11.64 -12.22
N CYS A 95 7.50 -10.89 -12.96
CA CYS A 95 7.39 -11.05 -14.42
C CYS A 95 8.68 -10.67 -15.17
N ARG A 96 9.64 -9.97 -14.55
CA ARG A 96 10.95 -9.65 -15.14
C ARG A 96 11.81 -10.86 -15.46
N PHE A 97 11.48 -12.05 -14.94
CA PHE A 97 12.12 -13.31 -15.35
C PHE A 97 11.89 -13.64 -16.83
N ASN A 98 10.88 -13.04 -17.48
CA ASN A 98 10.67 -13.18 -18.91
C ASN A 98 11.55 -12.18 -19.70
N ARG A 99 12.41 -12.70 -20.59
CA ARG A 99 13.36 -11.92 -21.40
C ARG A 99 12.68 -10.87 -22.29
N ARG A 100 11.46 -11.13 -22.75
CA ARG A 100 10.66 -10.16 -23.55
C ARG A 100 10.24 -8.95 -22.72
N LEU A 101 9.77 -9.16 -21.49
CA LEU A 101 9.35 -8.08 -20.59
C LEU A 101 10.53 -7.27 -20.04
N CYS A 102 11.68 -7.91 -19.84
CA CYS A 102 12.89 -7.21 -19.42
C CYS A 102 13.34 -6.15 -20.44
N LEU A 103 13.24 -6.44 -21.74
CA LEU A 103 13.56 -5.48 -22.80
C LEU A 103 12.65 -4.23 -22.75
N PHE A 104 11.35 -4.39 -22.54
CA PHE A 104 10.43 -3.26 -22.36
C PHE A 104 10.75 -2.41 -21.13
N ILE A 105 11.12 -3.04 -20.01
CA ILE A 105 11.47 -2.33 -18.79
C ILE A 105 12.77 -1.52 -18.99
N GLU A 106 13.76 -2.07 -19.68
CA GLU A 106 15.03 -1.37 -19.94
C GLU A 106 14.85 -0.20 -20.92
N THR A 107 14.05 -0.34 -21.98
CA THR A 107 13.74 0.78 -22.88
C THR A 107 12.94 1.87 -22.18
N LEU A 108 11.96 1.50 -21.35
CA LEU A 108 11.20 2.43 -20.52
C LEU A 108 12.10 3.16 -19.53
N LYS A 109 13.05 2.46 -18.90
CA LYS A 109 14.00 3.06 -17.95
C LYS A 109 14.98 4.01 -18.64
N TYR A 110 15.42 3.67 -19.86
CA TYR A 110 16.28 4.52 -20.68
C TYR A 110 15.55 5.81 -21.10
N CYS A 111 14.33 5.68 -21.63
CA CYS A 111 13.51 6.83 -22.03
C CYS A 111 13.01 7.65 -20.83
N GLY A 112 12.79 7.00 -19.68
CA GLY A 112 12.22 7.63 -18.48
C GLY A 112 13.01 8.82 -17.95
N ARG A 113 14.34 8.84 -18.13
CA ARG A 113 15.16 10.01 -17.76
C ARG A 113 14.84 11.24 -18.61
N ALA A 114 14.70 11.07 -19.92
CA ALA A 114 14.31 12.16 -20.82
C ALA A 114 12.86 12.59 -20.58
N LEU A 115 11.97 11.61 -20.35
CA LEU A 115 10.56 11.86 -20.07
C LEU A 115 10.36 12.64 -18.76
N LEU A 116 11.15 12.35 -17.71
CA LEU A 116 11.13 13.11 -16.45
C LEU A 116 11.54 14.58 -16.64
N GLY A 117 12.55 14.84 -17.47
CA GLY A 117 12.95 16.20 -17.81
C GLY A 117 11.83 16.97 -18.52
N PHE A 118 11.18 16.34 -19.50
CA PHE A 118 10.00 16.90 -20.15
C PHE A 118 8.85 17.14 -19.16
N LEU A 119 8.58 16.18 -18.28
CA LEU A 119 7.53 16.28 -17.26
C LEU A 119 7.75 17.47 -16.33
N MET A 120 9.00 17.75 -15.92
CA MET A 120 9.32 18.91 -15.08
C MET A 120 8.98 20.23 -15.78
N ILE A 121 9.37 20.39 -17.05
CA ILE A 121 9.05 21.61 -17.83
C ILE A 121 7.54 21.73 -18.00
N PHE A 122 6.86 20.62 -18.34
CA PHE A 122 5.41 20.58 -18.47
C PHE A 122 4.70 20.98 -17.17
N LEU A 123 5.14 20.48 -16.02
CA LEU A 123 4.57 20.83 -14.72
C LEU A 123 4.76 22.31 -14.40
N ILE A 124 5.93 22.89 -14.67
CA ILE A 124 6.18 24.33 -14.44
C ILE A 124 5.23 25.18 -15.27
N ILE A 125 5.08 24.86 -16.55
CA ILE A 125 4.15 25.57 -17.44
C ILE A 125 2.71 25.38 -16.95
N PHE A 126 2.31 24.15 -16.61
CA PHE A 126 0.97 23.83 -16.13
C PHE A 126 0.62 24.61 -14.85
N PHE A 127 1.51 24.60 -13.86
CA PHE A 127 1.36 25.39 -12.63
C PHE A 127 1.42 26.90 -12.85
N SER A 128 1.95 27.39 -13.97
CA SER A 128 1.89 28.82 -14.31
C SER A 128 0.54 29.25 -14.88
N PHE A 129 -0.26 28.31 -15.40
CA PHE A 129 -1.59 28.58 -15.95
C PHE A 129 -2.73 28.28 -14.97
N VAL A 130 -2.49 27.41 -13.98
CA VAL A 130 -3.40 27.12 -12.85
C VAL A 130 -3.22 28.18 -11.77
#